data_AF-A0A7C5VE98-F1
#
_entry.id   AF-A0A7C5VE98-F1
#
_cell.length_a   1.000
_cell.length_b   1.000
_cell.length_c   1.000
_cell.angle_alpha   90.00
_cell.angle_beta   90.00
_cell.angle_gamma   90.00
#
_symmetry.space_group_name_H-M   'P 1'
#
loop_
_entity.id
_entity.type
_entity.pdbx_description
1 polymer ?
#
loop_
_entity_poly.entity_id
_entity_poly.type
_entity_poly.pdbx_seq_one_letter_code
_entity_poly.pdbx_strand_id
1 'polypeptide(L)'
;NMLKTLVFAAEPMVEVGRPESLASPKWLVAVVRGDHEVNESKLIRAARQHFRIERIVLEDTPQFRATWAIGFVGPDAAFGNPDAVVLIDPDAAQGGLWVTGANEIDYHVRHFNWFRECGDKLADPRKVVVADIRDAVDSDPSPMNDGGVLRLCRGIRLGHVRKLGAGYSEALGARFLDERGQARPILMGCCGIDLCRLLVAAVESSHDDRGIVWPAALAPFSVVITPIRYEGESKAVADRLYADLTAAGIDTILDDRADVRPGVKFADADLIGFPIRVNVGERGLAQGNVEIKMRRDPAARQLAVTEAVRVVQEALGDVAGPARDVGRTC
;
A
#
# COMPACT_ATOMS: atom_id res chain seq x y z
N ASN A 1 12.04 10.62 29.75
CA ASN A 1 11.70 9.63 28.71
C ASN A 1 10.90 8.49 29.35
N MET A 2 9.84 8.04 28.69
CA MET A 2 8.99 6.94 29.17
C MET A 2 9.30 5.65 28.39
N LEU A 3 9.17 4.50 29.04
CA LEU A 3 9.15 3.19 28.39
C LEU A 3 7.71 2.70 28.32
N LYS A 4 7.30 2.30 27.13
CA LYS A 4 6.03 1.61 26.87
C LYS A 4 6.32 0.12 26.83
N THR A 5 5.59 -0.63 27.66
CA THR A 5 5.72 -2.08 27.77
C THR A 5 4.41 -2.73 27.35
N LEU A 6 4.48 -3.62 26.37
CA LEU A 6 3.36 -4.45 25.94
C LEU A 6 3.69 -5.91 26.20
N VAL A 7 2.70 -6.69 26.61
CA VAL A 7 2.87 -8.12 26.84
C VAL A 7 2.01 -8.87 25.83
N PHE A 8 2.61 -9.85 25.16
CA PHE A 8 1.96 -10.70 24.18
C PHE A 8 1.93 -12.14 24.71
N ALA A 9 0.81 -12.83 24.48
CA ALA A 9 0.77 -14.28 24.57
C ALA A 9 1.56 -14.87 23.40
N ALA A 10 2.45 -15.82 23.68
CA ALA A 10 3.26 -16.50 22.68
C ALA A 10 2.82 -17.96 22.57
N GLU A 11 2.48 -18.38 21.36
CA GLU A 11 2.11 -19.75 21.07
C GLU A 11 3.31 -20.52 20.52
N PRO A 12 3.60 -21.72 21.06
CA PRO A 12 4.75 -22.48 20.66
C PRO A 12 4.59 -23.06 19.26
N MET A 13 5.70 -23.17 18.53
CA MET A 13 5.72 -23.79 17.21
C MET A 13 5.59 -25.32 17.31
N VAL A 14 4.57 -25.88 16.63
CA VAL A 14 4.21 -27.32 16.69
C VAL A 14 5.06 -28.20 15.76
N GLU A 15 5.89 -27.63 14.88
CA GLU A 15 6.62 -28.39 13.85
C GLU A 15 7.79 -29.27 14.35
N VAL A 16 7.86 -30.47 13.78
CA VAL A 16 8.90 -31.50 13.90
C VAL A 16 10.08 -31.14 13.00
N GLY A 17 11.30 -31.00 13.56
CA GLY A 17 12.55 -30.93 12.77
C GLY A 17 13.46 -29.72 12.96
N ARG A 18 13.11 -28.72 13.80
CA ARG A 18 14.09 -27.75 14.33
C ARG A 18 14.76 -28.32 15.60
N PRO A 19 16.03 -27.95 15.89
CA PRO A 19 16.70 -28.45 17.09
C PRO A 19 15.91 -28.08 18.35
N GLU A 20 15.77 -29.04 19.27
CA GLU A 20 15.10 -28.91 20.56
C GLU A 20 15.76 -27.88 21.51
N SER A 21 16.78 -27.16 21.06
CA SER A 21 17.65 -26.32 21.88
C SER A 21 17.10 -24.93 22.22
N LEU A 22 16.06 -24.45 21.52
CA LEU A 22 15.48 -23.12 21.75
C LEU A 22 14.29 -23.18 22.72
N ALA A 23 14.22 -22.21 23.63
CA ALA A 23 13.13 -22.10 24.61
C ALA A 23 11.78 -21.73 23.96
N SER A 24 10.69 -22.14 24.60
CA SER A 24 9.31 -21.87 24.19
C SER A 24 8.61 -21.03 25.28
N PRO A 25 8.84 -19.70 25.32
CA PRO A 25 8.20 -18.85 26.31
C PRO A 25 6.69 -18.77 26.05
N LYS A 26 5.91 -18.59 27.13
CA LYS A 26 4.46 -18.33 27.05
C LYS A 26 4.16 -16.84 26.87
N TRP A 27 5.06 -15.98 27.35
CA TRP A 27 4.86 -14.54 27.35
C TRP A 27 6.04 -13.82 26.71
N LEU A 28 5.72 -12.80 25.94
CA LEU A 28 6.69 -11.96 25.28
C LEU A 28 6.43 -10.51 25.68
N VAL A 29 7.38 -9.91 26.39
CA VAL A 29 7.31 -8.53 26.87
C VAL A 29 8.09 -7.65 25.89
N ALA A 30 7.38 -6.84 25.10
CA ALA A 30 7.98 -5.90 24.17
C ALA A 30 8.12 -4.53 24.82
N VAL A 31 9.31 -3.93 24.73
CA VAL A 31 9.62 -2.63 25.36
C VAL A 31 10.12 -1.66 24.29
N VAL A 32 9.41 -0.55 24.12
CA VAL A 32 9.74 0.55 23.21
C VAL A 32 9.75 1.89 23.95
N ARG A 33 10.29 2.94 23.33
CA ARG A 33 10.17 4.31 23.84
C ARG A 33 8.69 4.72 23.86
N GLY A 34 8.28 5.54 24.82
CA GLY A 34 6.87 5.87 25.05
C GLY A 34 6.12 6.50 23.87
N ASP A 35 6.85 7.19 22.99
CA ASP A 35 6.41 7.83 21.75
C ASP A 35 6.56 6.95 20.50
N HIS A 36 7.03 5.71 20.65
CA HIS A 36 7.09 4.72 19.58
C HIS A 36 5.98 3.67 19.73
N GLU A 37 5.60 3.05 18.62
CA GLU A 37 4.67 1.91 18.61
C GLU A 37 5.41 0.61 18.30
N VAL A 38 4.95 -0.49 18.89
CA VAL A 38 5.49 -1.83 18.64
C VAL A 38 5.02 -2.30 17.26
N ASN A 39 5.97 -2.66 16.40
CA ASN A 39 5.69 -3.35 15.15
C ASN A 39 5.64 -4.86 15.38
N GLU A 40 4.43 -5.42 15.44
CA GLU A 40 4.22 -6.84 15.71
C GLU A 40 4.93 -7.76 14.71
N SER A 41 5.02 -7.35 13.43
CA SER A 41 5.68 -8.13 12.38
C SER A 41 7.20 -8.21 12.57
N LYS A 42 7.83 -7.11 13.02
CA LYS A 42 9.24 -7.10 13.41
C LYS A 42 9.46 -7.88 14.70
N LEU A 43 8.57 -7.70 15.68
CA LEU A 43 8.62 -8.39 16.97
C LEU A 43 8.60 -9.91 16.82
N ILE A 44 7.62 -10.48 16.11
CA ILE A 44 7.55 -11.94 15.89
C ILE A 44 8.77 -12.44 15.09
N ARG A 45 9.26 -11.66 14.12
CA ARG A 45 10.42 -12.02 13.31
C ARG A 45 11.69 -12.08 14.16
N ALA A 46 11.92 -11.08 15.01
CA ALA A 46 13.04 -11.06 15.95
C ALA A 46 12.92 -12.21 16.95
N ALA A 47 11.75 -12.41 17.54
CA ALA A 47 11.52 -13.46 18.52
C ALA A 47 11.77 -14.88 17.94
N ARG A 48 11.36 -15.15 16.69
CA ARG A 48 11.58 -16.43 15.99
C ARG A 48 13.05 -16.77 15.70
N GLN A 49 13.96 -15.80 15.83
CA GLN A 49 15.40 -16.04 15.71
C GLN A 49 15.99 -16.61 17.01
N HIS A 50 15.32 -16.41 18.15
CA HIS A 50 15.83 -16.77 19.48
C HIS A 50 14.93 -17.78 20.21
N PHE A 51 13.65 -17.88 19.85
CA PHE A 51 12.64 -18.66 20.56
C PHE A 51 11.75 -19.47 19.61
N ARG A 52 11.16 -20.56 20.12
CA ARG A 52 10.22 -21.41 19.38
C ARG A 52 8.80 -20.86 19.42
N ILE A 53 8.58 -19.72 18.78
CA ILE A 53 7.28 -19.03 18.75
C ILE A 53 6.71 -19.08 17.35
N GLU A 54 5.47 -19.57 17.22
CA GLU A 54 4.74 -19.54 15.96
C GLU A 54 3.90 -18.26 15.86
N ARG A 55 3.18 -17.90 16.91
CA ARG A 55 2.29 -16.73 16.89
C ARG A 55 2.45 -15.92 18.16
N ILE A 56 2.25 -14.62 18.03
CA ILE A 56 2.04 -13.72 19.15
C ILE A 56 0.63 -13.13 19.07
N VAL A 57 0.02 -12.92 20.22
CA VAL A 57 -1.30 -12.30 20.32
C VAL A 57 -1.24 -11.25 21.42
N LEU A 58 -1.63 -10.02 21.09
CA LEU A 58 -1.88 -9.01 22.11
C LEU A 58 -3.23 -9.33 22.74
N GLU A 59 -3.23 -9.80 23.98
CA GLU A 59 -4.44 -10.18 24.71
C GLU A 59 -4.79 -9.17 25.79
N ASP A 60 -6.10 -9.00 26.00
CA ASP A 60 -6.65 -8.18 27.08
C ASP A 60 -7.81 -8.91 27.78
N THR A 61 -7.59 -10.19 28.10
CA THR A 61 -8.58 -11.02 28.80
C THR A 61 -8.49 -10.83 30.32
N PRO A 62 -9.55 -11.12 31.10
CA PRO A 62 -9.49 -11.07 32.56
C PRO A 62 -8.37 -11.95 33.16
N GLN A 63 -8.09 -13.11 32.54
CA GLN A 63 -7.00 -14.00 32.94
C GLN A 63 -5.63 -13.36 32.68
N PHE A 64 -5.49 -12.65 31.57
CA PHE A 64 -4.27 -11.91 31.26
C PHE A 64 -4.06 -10.76 32.24
N ARG A 65 -5.12 -9.99 32.56
CA ARG A 65 -5.11 -8.92 33.58
C ARG A 65 -4.85 -9.42 35.00
N ALA A 66 -5.18 -10.69 35.30
CA ALA A 66 -4.85 -11.31 36.57
C ALA A 66 -3.35 -11.66 36.70
N THR A 67 -2.66 -11.83 35.57
CA THR A 67 -1.22 -12.17 35.52
C THR A 67 -0.36 -10.92 35.35
N TRP A 68 -0.84 -9.95 34.58
CA TRP A 68 -0.12 -8.74 34.21
C TRP A 68 -0.97 -7.51 34.53
N ALA A 69 -0.38 -6.52 35.20
CA ALA A 69 -1.01 -5.21 35.40
C ALA A 69 -1.03 -4.43 34.09
N ILE A 70 -1.87 -4.83 33.12
CA ILE A 70 -1.95 -4.22 31.78
C ILE A 70 -2.11 -2.69 31.90
N GLY A 71 -1.28 -1.95 31.17
CA GLY A 71 -1.18 -0.49 31.27
C GLY A 71 -0.16 0.02 32.31
N PHE A 72 0.27 -0.84 33.22
CA PHE A 72 1.20 -0.54 34.32
C PHE A 72 2.35 -1.57 34.41
N VAL A 73 2.57 -2.38 33.37
CA VAL A 73 3.66 -3.35 33.31
C VAL A 73 4.99 -2.60 33.14
N GLY A 74 5.91 -2.85 34.07
CA GLY A 74 7.30 -2.46 33.97
C GLY A 74 8.11 -3.47 33.13
N PRO A 75 9.21 -3.05 32.50
CA PRO A 75 10.06 -3.93 31.71
C PRO A 75 10.71 -5.06 32.53
N ASP A 76 10.86 -4.85 33.83
CA ASP A 76 11.48 -5.78 34.76
C ASP A 76 10.58 -6.98 35.13
N ALA A 77 9.28 -6.89 34.84
CA ALA A 77 8.28 -7.91 35.12
C ALA A 77 8.64 -9.28 34.52
N ALA A 78 9.26 -9.29 33.34
CA ALA A 78 9.68 -10.50 32.66
C ALA A 78 10.74 -11.30 33.45
N PHE A 79 11.56 -10.64 34.26
CA PHE A 79 12.63 -11.29 35.01
C PHE A 79 12.14 -12.05 36.25
N GLY A 80 10.92 -11.75 36.72
CA GLY A 80 10.25 -12.51 37.78
C GLY A 80 9.48 -13.73 37.28
N ASN A 81 9.25 -13.83 35.96
CA ASN A 81 8.44 -14.87 35.35
C ASN A 81 9.30 -15.83 34.51
N PRO A 82 9.40 -17.13 34.87
CA PRO A 82 10.24 -18.09 34.15
C PRO A 82 9.76 -18.32 32.71
N ASP A 83 8.46 -18.17 32.44
CA ASP A 83 7.84 -18.38 31.13
C ASP A 83 7.80 -17.11 30.27
N ALA A 84 8.34 -15.99 30.75
CA ALA A 84 8.40 -14.73 30.02
C ALA A 84 9.80 -14.41 29.49
N VAL A 85 9.86 -13.76 28.33
CA VAL A 85 11.08 -13.18 27.75
C VAL A 85 10.81 -11.72 27.40
N VAL A 86 11.86 -10.90 27.37
CA VAL A 86 11.76 -9.47 27.04
C VAL A 86 12.51 -9.17 25.74
N LEU A 87 11.83 -8.45 24.84
CA LEU A 87 12.42 -7.86 23.64
C LEU A 87 12.40 -6.35 23.78
N ILE A 88 13.56 -5.73 23.63
CA ILE A 88 13.76 -4.30 23.87
C ILE A 88 14.20 -3.64 22.57
N ASP A 89 13.52 -2.58 22.16
CA ASP A 89 13.95 -1.76 21.04
C ASP A 89 15.28 -1.03 21.35
N PRO A 90 16.19 -0.84 20.37
CA PRO A 90 17.48 -0.17 20.61
C PRO A 90 17.35 1.23 21.22
N ASP A 91 16.30 1.99 20.91
CA ASP A 91 16.08 3.32 21.50
C ASP A 91 15.60 3.23 22.96
N ALA A 92 14.91 2.14 23.32
CA ALA A 92 14.46 1.84 24.68
C ALA A 92 15.56 1.19 25.55
N ALA A 93 16.52 0.51 24.91
CA ALA A 93 17.66 -0.11 25.57
C ALA A 93 18.75 0.90 25.99
N GLN A 94 18.66 2.15 25.53
CA GLN A 94 19.61 3.20 25.88
C GLN A 94 19.66 3.44 27.40
N GLY A 95 20.85 3.83 27.87
CA GLY A 95 21.06 4.21 29.27
C GLY A 95 20.26 5.45 29.66
N GLY A 96 20.14 5.68 30.97
CA GLY A 96 19.46 6.85 31.52
C GLY A 96 18.41 6.49 32.57
N LEU A 97 17.55 7.47 32.85
CA LEU A 97 16.48 7.37 33.83
C LEU A 97 15.13 7.46 33.12
N TRP A 98 14.34 6.40 33.23
CA TRP A 98 13.09 6.22 32.53
C TRP A 98 11.89 6.35 33.48
N VAL A 99 10.72 6.60 32.91
CA VAL A 99 9.42 6.38 33.57
C VAL A 99 8.82 5.11 32.98
N THR A 100 8.32 4.21 33.82
CA THR A 100 7.71 2.96 33.35
C THR A 100 6.62 2.49 34.32
N GLY A 101 5.87 1.46 33.95
CA GLY A 101 4.89 0.84 34.84
C GLY A 101 5.55 0.23 36.09
N ALA A 102 4.82 0.20 37.20
CA ALA A 102 5.34 -0.33 38.46
C ALA A 102 5.08 -1.82 38.70
N ASN A 103 4.52 -2.53 37.70
CA ASN A 103 3.98 -3.89 37.84
C ASN A 103 2.77 -3.96 38.79
N GLU A 104 2.15 -2.82 39.07
CA GLU A 104 1.00 -2.65 39.95
C GLU A 104 0.01 -1.69 39.31
N ILE A 105 -1.28 -2.04 39.36
CA ILE A 105 -2.35 -1.24 38.75
C ILE A 105 -2.35 0.16 39.38
N ASP A 106 -2.46 1.19 38.54
CA ASP A 106 -2.46 2.61 38.91
C ASP A 106 -1.11 3.18 39.39
N TYR A 107 -0.01 2.41 39.32
CA TYR A 107 1.32 2.88 39.73
C TYR A 107 2.34 2.88 38.58
N HIS A 108 3.24 3.86 38.65
CA HIS A 108 4.38 4.01 37.76
C HIS A 108 5.66 4.28 38.57
N VAL A 109 6.78 3.74 38.10
CA VAL A 109 8.11 4.01 38.64
C VAL A 109 8.73 5.18 37.88
N ARG A 110 9.25 6.16 38.62
CA ARG A 110 10.12 7.20 38.08
C ARG A 110 11.57 6.83 38.31
N HIS A 111 12.43 7.33 37.42
CA HIS A 111 13.87 7.11 37.47
C HIS A 111 14.29 5.65 37.31
N PHE A 112 13.50 4.85 36.60
CA PHE A 112 13.85 3.47 36.27
C PHE A 112 15.19 3.42 35.52
N ASN A 113 16.12 2.58 35.97
CA ASN A 113 17.40 2.38 35.32
C ASN A 113 17.64 0.89 35.05
N TRP A 114 17.81 0.52 33.77
CA TRP A 114 18.01 -0.88 33.39
C TRP A 114 19.08 -1.59 34.20
N PHE A 115 20.26 -0.99 34.36
CA PHE A 115 21.39 -1.63 35.04
C PHE A 115 21.14 -1.82 36.54
N ARG A 116 20.60 -0.79 37.22
CA ARG A 116 20.34 -0.87 38.67
C ARG A 116 19.19 -1.84 38.98
N GLU A 117 18.14 -1.87 38.16
CA GLU A 117 16.94 -2.67 38.44
C GLU A 117 17.08 -4.12 37.97
N CYS A 118 17.74 -4.35 36.83
CA CYS A 118 17.81 -5.67 36.22
C CYS A 118 19.19 -6.33 36.35
N GLY A 119 20.26 -5.55 36.54
CA GLY A 119 21.62 -6.03 36.76
C GLY A 119 22.08 -7.05 35.71
N ASP A 120 22.74 -8.11 36.17
CA ASP A 120 23.31 -9.16 35.32
C ASP A 120 22.27 -9.90 34.47
N LYS A 121 20.97 -9.84 34.83
CA LYS A 121 19.90 -10.48 34.05
C LYS A 121 19.78 -9.91 32.65
N LEU A 122 20.23 -8.65 32.43
CA LEU A 122 20.28 -8.02 31.12
C LEU A 122 21.21 -8.76 30.14
N ALA A 123 22.20 -9.48 30.66
CA ALA A 123 23.17 -10.20 29.85
C ALA A 123 22.73 -11.64 29.50
N ASP A 124 21.56 -12.11 29.97
CA ASP A 124 21.08 -13.46 29.65
C ASP A 124 20.36 -13.48 28.28
N PRO A 125 20.97 -14.05 27.23
CA PRO A 125 20.39 -14.09 25.88
C PRO A 125 19.16 -15.01 25.80
N ARG A 126 18.90 -15.83 26.83
CA ARG A 126 17.69 -16.66 26.92
C ARG A 126 16.49 -15.89 27.45
N LYS A 127 16.71 -14.68 27.99
CA LYS A 127 15.68 -13.83 28.58
C LYS A 127 15.54 -12.48 27.88
N VAL A 128 16.65 -11.90 27.43
CA VAL A 128 16.70 -10.55 26.87
C VAL A 128 17.20 -10.59 25.44
N VAL A 129 16.45 -9.95 24.54
CA VAL A 129 16.87 -9.72 23.16
C VAL A 129 16.69 -8.25 22.84
N VAL A 130 17.74 -7.59 22.38
CA VAL A 130 17.63 -6.23 21.83
C VAL A 130 17.47 -6.34 20.32
N ALA A 131 16.37 -5.82 19.78
CA ALA A 131 16.05 -5.94 18.36
C ALA A 131 15.17 -4.78 17.88
N ASP A 132 15.28 -4.43 16.59
CA ASP A 132 14.35 -3.48 15.95
C ASP A 132 12.93 -4.07 15.98
N ILE A 133 12.09 -3.54 16.86
CA ILE A 133 10.72 -4.01 17.08
C ILE A 133 9.70 -2.87 17.01
N ARG A 134 10.10 -1.67 16.60
CA ARG A 134 9.22 -0.51 16.50
C ARG A 134 8.81 -0.18 15.08
N ASP A 135 7.70 0.54 14.95
CA ASP A 135 7.38 1.24 13.72
C ASP A 135 8.38 2.38 13.50
N ALA A 136 8.74 2.59 12.22
CA ALA A 136 9.48 3.77 11.81
C ALA A 136 8.52 4.97 11.78
N VAL A 137 9.02 6.13 12.18
CA VAL A 137 8.27 7.39 12.17
C VAL A 137 8.84 8.34 11.11
N ASP A 138 8.06 9.36 10.73
CA ASP A 138 8.56 10.36 9.80
C ASP A 138 9.83 11.02 10.36
N SER A 139 10.78 11.29 9.46
CA SER A 139 12.08 11.87 9.80
C SER A 139 13.04 10.98 10.61
N ASP A 140 12.72 9.70 10.84
CA ASP A 140 13.71 8.73 11.33
C ASP A 140 14.93 8.68 10.38
N PRO A 141 16.15 8.45 10.89
CA PRO A 141 17.33 8.28 10.04
C PRO A 141 17.15 7.13 9.04
N SER A 142 17.65 7.33 7.82
CA SER A 142 17.67 6.29 6.80
C SER A 142 18.49 5.08 7.27
N PRO A 143 17.96 3.85 7.14
CA PRO A 143 18.70 2.64 7.50
C PRO A 143 19.92 2.38 6.60
N MET A 144 20.06 3.14 5.51
CA MET A 144 21.21 3.07 4.61
C MET A 144 22.42 3.87 5.12
N ASN A 145 22.28 4.62 6.22
CA ASN A 145 23.32 5.51 6.77
C ASN A 145 23.89 6.51 5.74
N ASP A 146 23.03 6.98 4.84
CA ASP A 146 23.37 7.92 3.76
C ASP A 146 23.14 9.40 4.16
N GLY A 147 22.83 9.65 5.43
CA GLY A 147 22.46 10.99 5.94
C GLY A 147 21.04 11.43 5.56
N GLY A 148 20.27 10.57 4.87
CA GLY A 148 18.87 10.79 4.58
C GLY A 148 17.95 10.51 5.77
N VAL A 149 16.68 10.88 5.60
CA VAL A 149 15.61 10.62 6.57
C VAL A 149 14.41 9.97 5.87
N LEU A 150 13.66 9.16 6.62
CA LEU A 150 12.45 8.51 6.14
C LEU A 150 11.32 9.53 5.94
N ARG A 151 10.54 9.35 4.87
CA ARG A 151 9.31 10.08 4.60
C ARG A 151 8.13 9.12 4.54
N LEU A 152 7.11 9.37 5.36
CA LEU A 152 5.90 8.55 5.36
C LEU A 152 4.91 9.05 4.30
N CYS A 153 4.67 8.21 3.31
CA CYS A 153 3.66 8.43 2.27
C CYS A 153 2.56 7.38 2.37
N ARG A 154 1.33 7.76 2.01
CA ARG A 154 0.23 6.80 1.85
C ARG A 154 0.28 6.22 0.46
N GLY A 155 0.11 4.90 0.36
CA GLY A 155 0.09 4.19 -0.91
C GLY A 155 -0.93 3.06 -0.91
N ILE A 156 -1.52 2.82 -2.08
CA ILE A 156 -2.37 1.66 -2.32
C ILE A 156 -1.48 0.56 -2.88
N ARG A 157 -1.40 -0.59 -2.20
CA ARG A 157 -0.61 -1.73 -2.69
C ARG A 157 -1.33 -2.38 -3.88
N LEU A 158 -0.82 -2.12 -5.09
CA LEU A 158 -1.35 -2.67 -6.36
C LEU A 158 -0.79 -4.04 -6.72
N GLY A 159 0.39 -4.36 -6.22
CA GLY A 159 1.03 -5.64 -6.51
C GLY A 159 2.08 -6.00 -5.48
N HIS A 160 2.56 -7.24 -5.56
CA HIS A 160 3.59 -7.75 -4.68
C HIS A 160 4.42 -8.80 -5.40
N VAL A 161 5.74 -8.73 -5.23
CA VAL A 161 6.69 -9.74 -5.70
C VAL A 161 7.35 -10.36 -4.50
N ARG A 162 7.35 -11.70 -4.43
CA ARG A 162 7.90 -12.45 -3.30
C ARG A 162 8.79 -13.57 -3.79
N LYS A 163 9.96 -13.69 -3.17
CA LYS A 163 10.79 -14.90 -3.24
C LYS A 163 10.19 -15.93 -2.28
N LEU A 164 9.63 -17.01 -2.81
CA LEU A 164 9.04 -18.08 -2.00
C LEU A 164 10.09 -19.10 -1.56
N GLY A 165 11.21 -19.19 -2.29
CA GLY A 165 12.25 -20.18 -2.02
C GLY A 165 11.75 -21.59 -2.34
N ALA A 166 12.19 -22.57 -1.55
CA ALA A 166 11.89 -23.98 -1.79
C ALA A 166 10.65 -24.51 -1.03
N GLY A 167 10.10 -23.75 -0.07
CA GLY A 167 9.12 -24.29 0.89
C GLY A 167 7.91 -25.00 0.26
N TYR A 168 7.32 -24.42 -0.80
CA TYR A 168 6.21 -25.08 -1.53
C TYR A 168 6.67 -26.30 -2.33
N SER A 169 7.80 -26.18 -3.03
CA SER A 169 8.34 -27.26 -3.85
C SER A 169 8.78 -28.46 -3.02
N GLU A 170 9.28 -28.23 -1.80
CA GLU A 170 9.62 -29.28 -0.85
C GLU A 170 8.37 -29.99 -0.35
N ALA A 171 7.36 -29.23 0.08
CA ALA A 171 6.09 -29.77 0.58
C ALA A 171 5.32 -30.57 -0.48
N LEU A 172 5.35 -30.13 -1.75
CA LEU A 172 4.64 -30.76 -2.87
C LEU A 172 5.49 -31.79 -3.63
N GLY A 173 6.76 -31.96 -3.27
CA GLY A 173 7.67 -32.87 -3.97
C GLY A 173 8.07 -32.42 -5.40
N ALA A 174 7.91 -31.13 -5.73
CA ALA A 174 8.28 -30.59 -7.04
C ALA A 174 9.80 -30.40 -7.15
N ARG A 175 10.46 -31.28 -7.93
CA ARG A 175 11.93 -31.34 -8.05
C ARG A 175 12.38 -31.38 -9.50
N PHE A 176 13.63 -30.99 -9.73
CA PHE A 176 14.33 -31.12 -11.01
C PHE A 176 15.71 -31.76 -10.79
N LEU A 177 16.32 -32.31 -11.84
CA LEU A 177 17.71 -32.76 -11.79
C LEU A 177 18.63 -31.59 -12.16
N ASP A 178 19.59 -31.29 -11.29
CA ASP A 178 20.62 -30.30 -11.59
C ASP A 178 21.66 -30.84 -12.59
N GLU A 179 22.63 -30.00 -12.95
CA GLU A 179 23.72 -30.34 -13.89
C GLU A 179 24.56 -31.55 -13.45
N ARG A 180 24.51 -31.94 -12.18
CA ARG A 180 25.22 -33.10 -11.62
C ARG A 180 24.31 -34.32 -11.47
N GLY A 181 23.08 -34.25 -11.98
CA GLY A 181 22.08 -35.31 -11.86
C GLY A 181 21.49 -35.44 -10.45
N GLN A 182 21.61 -34.43 -9.59
CA GLN A 182 21.05 -34.46 -8.24
C GLN A 182 19.65 -33.86 -8.22
N ALA A 183 18.71 -34.52 -7.54
CA ALA A 183 17.35 -34.02 -7.37
C ALA A 183 17.34 -32.81 -6.42
N ARG A 184 16.98 -31.64 -6.93
CA ARG A 184 16.87 -30.38 -6.20
C ARG A 184 15.42 -29.88 -6.18
N PRO A 185 14.95 -29.27 -5.07
CA PRO A 185 13.67 -28.58 -5.04
C PRO A 185 13.70 -27.36 -5.98
N ILE A 186 12.57 -27.06 -6.62
CA ILE A 186 12.45 -25.90 -7.51
C ILE A 186 12.38 -24.63 -6.67
N LEU A 187 13.28 -23.67 -6.92
CA LEU A 187 13.19 -22.35 -6.30
C LEU A 187 12.07 -21.55 -6.95
N MET A 188 11.13 -21.08 -6.13
CA MET A 188 9.93 -20.41 -6.60
C MET A 188 9.95 -18.91 -6.28
N GLY A 189 9.42 -18.14 -7.23
CA GLY A 189 9.01 -16.75 -7.04
C GLY A 189 7.54 -16.60 -7.42
N CYS A 190 6.87 -15.62 -6.83
CA CYS A 190 5.50 -15.25 -7.19
C CYS A 190 5.43 -13.75 -7.39
N CYS A 191 4.69 -13.33 -8.41
CA CYS A 191 4.33 -11.94 -8.65
C CYS A 191 2.82 -11.87 -8.85
N GLY A 192 2.19 -10.86 -8.27
CA GLY A 192 0.77 -10.62 -8.40
C GLY A 192 0.49 -9.13 -8.54
N ILE A 193 -0.45 -8.80 -9.43
CA ILE A 193 -1.01 -7.46 -9.62
C ILE A 193 -2.53 -7.59 -9.48
N ASP A 194 -3.13 -6.72 -8.67
CA ASP A 194 -4.57 -6.68 -8.44
C ASP A 194 -5.21 -5.73 -9.46
N LEU A 195 -5.76 -6.30 -10.54
CA LEU A 195 -6.35 -5.55 -11.65
C LEU A 195 -7.59 -4.74 -11.21
N CYS A 196 -8.41 -5.30 -10.32
CA CYS A 196 -9.59 -4.58 -9.82
C CYS A 196 -9.17 -3.37 -9.00
N ARG A 197 -8.16 -3.54 -8.14
CA ARG A 197 -7.62 -2.44 -7.32
C ARG A 197 -6.85 -1.41 -8.16
N LEU A 198 -6.24 -1.81 -9.26
CA LEU A 198 -5.60 -0.90 -10.21
C LEU A 198 -6.61 0.13 -10.74
N LEU A 199 -7.81 -0.31 -11.13
CA LEU A 199 -8.86 0.60 -11.60
C LEU A 199 -9.29 1.58 -10.51
N VAL A 200 -9.50 1.10 -9.28
CA VAL A 200 -9.84 1.97 -8.14
C VAL A 200 -8.74 2.99 -7.87
N ALA A 201 -7.48 2.55 -7.84
CA ALA A 201 -6.35 3.44 -7.60
C ALA A 201 -6.14 4.47 -8.73
N ALA A 202 -6.44 4.12 -9.98
CA ALA A 202 -6.40 5.05 -11.10
C ALA A 202 -7.44 6.17 -10.93
N VAL A 203 -8.64 5.86 -10.44
CA VAL A 203 -9.67 6.86 -10.12
C VAL A 203 -9.28 7.69 -8.91
N GLU A 204 -8.85 7.06 -7.81
CA GLU A 204 -8.41 7.76 -6.59
C GLU A 204 -7.26 8.76 -6.87
N SER A 205 -6.32 8.39 -7.73
CA SER A 205 -5.20 9.25 -8.09
C SER A 205 -5.52 10.34 -9.12
N SER A 206 -6.64 10.24 -9.84
CA SER A 206 -6.95 11.12 -10.97
C SER A 206 -8.47 11.28 -11.17
N HIS A 207 -9.05 12.19 -10.39
CA HIS A 207 -10.45 12.63 -10.49
C HIS A 207 -10.59 14.12 -10.16
N ASP A 208 -11.74 14.69 -10.47
CA ASP A 208 -12.17 16.02 -10.01
C ASP A 208 -13.64 15.97 -9.53
N ASP A 209 -14.18 17.12 -9.10
CA ASP A 209 -15.57 17.22 -8.62
C ASP A 209 -16.63 16.81 -9.65
N ARG A 210 -16.27 16.70 -10.94
CA ARG A 210 -17.17 16.31 -12.04
C ARG A 210 -17.06 14.84 -12.38
N GLY A 211 -16.04 14.13 -11.90
CA GLY A 211 -15.88 12.69 -12.08
C GLY A 211 -14.47 12.25 -12.44
N ILE A 212 -14.37 11.14 -13.15
CA ILE A 212 -13.11 10.45 -13.40
C ILE A 212 -12.27 11.22 -14.42
N VAL A 213 -10.94 11.21 -14.24
CA VAL A 213 -9.98 11.72 -15.22
C VAL A 213 -9.01 10.58 -15.57
N TRP A 214 -9.40 9.74 -16.53
CA TRP A 214 -8.60 8.57 -16.87
C TRP A 214 -7.20 8.93 -17.42
N PRO A 215 -6.16 8.15 -17.09
CA PRO A 215 -5.03 7.95 -17.99
C PRO A 215 -5.55 7.40 -19.33
N ALA A 216 -5.04 7.87 -20.47
CA ALA A 216 -5.58 7.47 -21.79
C ALA A 216 -5.66 5.95 -21.98
N ALA A 217 -4.65 5.20 -21.53
CA ALA A 217 -4.61 3.75 -21.64
C ALA A 217 -5.68 3.00 -20.84
N LEU A 218 -6.35 3.66 -19.89
CA LEU A 218 -7.39 3.07 -19.04
C LEU A 218 -8.79 3.61 -19.34
N ALA A 219 -8.90 4.62 -20.20
CA ALA A 219 -10.19 5.19 -20.55
C ALA A 219 -11.05 4.15 -21.28
N PRO A 220 -12.36 4.06 -21.00
CA PRO A 220 -13.24 3.10 -21.67
C PRO A 220 -13.37 3.38 -23.16
N PHE A 221 -13.33 4.66 -23.55
CA PHE A 221 -13.19 5.13 -24.92
C PHE A 221 -12.29 6.37 -24.89
N SER A 222 -11.50 6.55 -25.94
CA SER A 222 -10.59 7.69 -26.08
C SER A 222 -11.36 8.97 -26.41
N VAL A 223 -12.45 8.84 -27.18
CA VAL A 223 -13.25 9.96 -27.67
C VAL A 223 -14.74 9.70 -27.47
N VAL A 224 -15.48 10.70 -27.02
CA VAL A 224 -16.95 10.74 -27.12
C VAL A 224 -17.38 11.85 -28.08
N ILE A 225 -18.22 11.50 -29.05
CA ILE A 225 -18.89 12.46 -29.92
C ILE A 225 -20.26 12.77 -29.31
N THR A 226 -20.52 14.05 -29.03
CA THR A 226 -21.74 14.51 -28.35
C THR A 226 -22.51 15.49 -29.24
N PRO A 227 -23.40 15.00 -30.11
CA PRO A 227 -24.32 15.86 -30.84
C PRO A 227 -25.32 16.53 -29.87
N ILE A 228 -25.45 17.86 -29.96
CA ILE A 228 -26.41 18.66 -29.15
C ILE A 228 -27.83 18.20 -29.46
N ARG A 229 -28.15 18.00 -30.74
CA ARG A 229 -29.35 17.34 -31.23
C ARG A 229 -28.95 16.28 -32.23
N TYR A 230 -29.41 15.05 -32.04
CA TYR A 230 -29.07 13.95 -32.93
C TYR A 230 -30.07 13.82 -34.08
N GLU A 231 -30.11 14.86 -34.91
CA GLU A 231 -30.99 14.95 -36.08
C GLU A 231 -30.35 15.83 -37.16
N GLY A 232 -30.92 15.80 -38.37
CA GLY A 232 -30.52 16.65 -39.49
C GLY A 232 -29.02 16.63 -39.78
N GLU A 233 -28.44 17.83 -39.95
CA GLU A 233 -27.01 18.01 -40.25
C GLU A 233 -26.11 17.56 -39.10
N SER A 234 -26.51 17.79 -37.84
CA SER A 234 -25.72 17.39 -36.66
C SER A 234 -25.55 15.87 -36.58
N LYS A 235 -26.60 15.10 -36.90
CA LYS A 235 -26.52 13.64 -37.03
C LYS A 235 -25.56 13.24 -38.15
N ALA A 236 -25.74 13.78 -39.35
CA ALA A 236 -24.91 13.40 -40.50
C ALA A 236 -23.41 13.66 -40.26
N VAL A 237 -23.07 14.78 -39.62
CA VAL A 237 -21.67 15.11 -39.28
C VAL A 237 -21.15 14.23 -38.15
N ALA A 238 -21.95 13.97 -37.11
CA ALA A 238 -21.56 13.08 -36.02
C ALA A 238 -21.31 11.64 -36.50
N ASP A 239 -22.18 11.10 -37.36
CA ASP A 239 -22.03 9.76 -37.95
C ASP A 239 -20.77 9.66 -38.80
N ARG A 240 -20.48 10.70 -39.60
CA ARG A 240 -19.25 10.77 -40.40
C ARG A 240 -18.00 10.83 -39.52
N LEU A 241 -17.97 11.70 -38.51
CA LEU A 241 -16.85 11.79 -37.58
C LEU A 241 -16.63 10.49 -36.81
N TYR A 242 -17.70 9.83 -36.40
CA TYR A 242 -17.63 8.52 -35.77
C TYR A 242 -16.98 7.49 -36.70
N ALA A 243 -17.42 7.42 -37.96
CA ALA A 243 -16.84 6.53 -38.95
C ALA A 243 -15.37 6.84 -39.22
N ASP A 244 -15.01 8.11 -39.40
CA ASP A 244 -13.65 8.54 -39.72
C ASP A 244 -12.67 8.27 -38.57
N LEU A 245 -13.06 8.57 -37.33
CA LEU A 245 -12.24 8.31 -36.13
C LEU A 245 -12.08 6.79 -35.88
N THR A 246 -13.16 6.03 -36.05
CA THR A 246 -13.11 4.57 -35.92
C THR A 246 -12.24 3.94 -37.00
N ALA A 247 -12.33 4.43 -38.25
CA ALA A 247 -11.47 3.99 -39.36
C ALA A 247 -9.99 4.34 -39.13
N ALA A 248 -9.73 5.41 -38.36
CA ALA A 248 -8.39 5.77 -37.91
C ALA A 248 -7.88 4.93 -36.71
N GLY A 249 -8.65 3.96 -36.23
CA GLY A 249 -8.30 3.08 -35.12
C GLY A 249 -8.47 3.70 -33.73
N ILE A 250 -9.25 4.78 -33.62
CA ILE A 250 -9.49 5.45 -32.35
C ILE A 250 -10.77 4.91 -31.71
N ASP A 251 -10.65 4.43 -30.48
CA ASP A 251 -11.79 3.99 -29.67
C ASP A 251 -12.73 5.17 -29.39
N THR A 252 -13.84 5.21 -30.14
CA THR A 252 -14.78 6.32 -30.17
C THR A 252 -16.17 5.82 -29.81
N ILE A 253 -16.89 6.59 -29.00
CA ILE A 253 -18.31 6.38 -28.68
C ILE A 253 -19.15 7.57 -29.14
N LEU A 254 -20.36 7.31 -29.62
CA LEU A 254 -21.32 8.33 -30.02
C LEU A 254 -22.45 8.40 -29.00
N ASP A 255 -22.72 9.59 -28.46
CA ASP A 255 -23.88 9.85 -27.60
C ASP A 255 -25.10 10.23 -28.45
N ASP A 256 -25.73 9.22 -29.04
CA ASP A 256 -26.87 9.32 -29.97
C ASP A 256 -28.24 9.47 -29.28
N ARG A 257 -28.27 9.60 -27.95
CA ARG A 257 -29.51 9.75 -27.15
C ARG A 257 -30.26 11.02 -27.56
N ALA A 258 -31.33 10.90 -28.34
CA ALA A 258 -32.04 12.04 -28.92
C ALA A 258 -32.93 12.79 -27.89
N ASP A 259 -33.37 12.09 -26.85
CA ASP A 259 -34.29 12.57 -25.81
C ASP A 259 -33.58 13.23 -24.60
N VAL A 260 -32.25 13.14 -24.55
CA VAL A 260 -31.43 13.66 -23.44
C VAL A 260 -30.95 15.08 -23.72
N ARG A 261 -31.13 15.99 -22.73
CA ARG A 261 -30.69 17.38 -22.84
C ARG A 261 -29.14 17.47 -22.95
N PRO A 262 -28.60 18.42 -23.71
CA PRO A 262 -27.13 18.56 -23.89
C PRO A 262 -26.35 18.67 -22.58
N GLY A 263 -26.87 19.41 -21.59
CA GLY A 263 -26.24 19.55 -20.29
C GLY A 263 -26.08 18.22 -19.54
N VAL A 264 -27.03 17.30 -19.68
CA VAL A 264 -26.97 15.95 -19.09
C VAL A 264 -25.93 15.12 -19.83
N LYS A 265 -25.91 15.16 -21.16
CA LYS A 265 -24.86 14.49 -21.96
C LYS A 265 -23.45 14.92 -21.57
N PHE A 266 -23.26 16.23 -21.37
CA PHE A 266 -21.97 16.78 -20.95
C PHE A 266 -21.59 16.36 -19.53
N ALA A 267 -22.56 16.31 -18.61
CA ALA A 267 -22.32 15.83 -17.25
C ALA A 267 -21.97 14.33 -17.24
N ASP A 268 -22.70 13.51 -18.00
CA ASP A 268 -22.39 12.07 -18.13
C ASP A 268 -21.00 11.84 -18.72
N ALA A 269 -20.64 12.59 -19.77
CA ALA A 269 -19.32 12.49 -20.38
C ALA A 269 -18.19 12.94 -19.44
N ASP A 270 -18.38 14.02 -18.68
CA ASP A 270 -17.41 14.48 -17.68
C ASP A 270 -17.32 13.47 -16.50
N LEU A 271 -18.44 12.83 -16.13
CA LEU A 271 -18.51 11.82 -15.07
C LEU A 271 -17.77 10.53 -15.44
N ILE A 272 -18.06 9.99 -16.64
CA ILE A 272 -17.41 8.79 -17.17
C ILE A 272 -15.93 9.05 -17.43
N GLY A 273 -15.57 10.30 -17.78
CA GLY A 273 -14.17 10.73 -17.85
C GLY A 273 -13.50 10.52 -19.20
N PHE A 274 -14.25 10.52 -20.30
CA PHE A 274 -13.70 10.37 -21.65
C PHE A 274 -12.60 11.43 -21.90
N PRO A 275 -11.37 11.04 -22.30
CA PRO A 275 -10.25 11.97 -22.44
C PRO A 275 -10.54 13.14 -23.38
N ILE A 276 -11.26 12.88 -24.48
CA ILE A 276 -11.62 13.87 -25.48
C ILE A 276 -13.13 13.82 -25.73
N ARG A 277 -13.78 14.98 -25.70
CA ARG A 277 -15.17 15.14 -26.14
C ARG A 277 -15.23 16.05 -27.37
N VAL A 278 -15.96 15.61 -28.40
CA VAL A 278 -16.25 16.38 -29.62
C VAL A 278 -17.73 16.73 -29.62
N ASN A 279 -18.08 17.98 -29.33
CA ASN A 279 -19.46 18.45 -29.39
C ASN A 279 -19.80 18.86 -30.83
N VAL A 280 -20.95 18.37 -31.32
CA VAL A 280 -21.48 18.70 -32.65
C VAL A 280 -22.78 19.48 -32.48
N GLY A 281 -22.79 20.74 -32.90
CA GLY A 281 -23.95 21.61 -32.73
C GLY A 281 -24.16 22.53 -33.92
N GLU A 282 -25.41 22.81 -34.25
CA GLU A 282 -25.81 23.60 -35.42
C GLU A 282 -25.11 24.97 -35.52
N ARG A 283 -24.89 25.66 -34.39
CA ARG A 283 -24.18 26.96 -34.38
C ARG A 283 -22.74 26.85 -34.87
N GLY A 284 -22.04 25.79 -34.47
CA GLY A 284 -20.67 25.51 -34.93
C GLY A 284 -20.68 25.08 -36.40
N LEU A 285 -21.61 24.19 -36.76
CA LEU A 285 -21.74 23.67 -38.12
C LEU A 285 -22.07 24.75 -39.16
N ALA A 286 -22.87 25.76 -38.79
CA ALA A 286 -23.11 26.94 -39.63
C ALA A 286 -21.82 27.71 -39.99
N GLN A 287 -20.74 27.52 -39.23
CA GLN A 287 -19.41 28.08 -39.47
C GLN A 287 -18.40 27.02 -39.96
N GLY A 288 -18.84 25.79 -40.21
CA GLY A 288 -17.98 24.67 -40.59
C GLY A 288 -17.17 24.06 -39.44
N ASN A 289 -17.56 24.31 -38.19
CA ASN A 289 -16.78 23.97 -36.99
C ASN A 289 -17.47 22.95 -36.07
N VAL A 290 -16.66 22.22 -35.29
CA VAL A 290 -17.02 21.44 -34.11
C VAL A 290 -16.24 21.94 -32.90
N GLU A 291 -16.71 21.61 -31.70
CA GLU A 291 -16.04 22.00 -30.46
C GLU A 291 -15.35 20.78 -29.83
N ILE A 292 -14.04 20.86 -29.60
CA ILE A 292 -13.26 19.81 -28.94
C ILE A 292 -12.91 20.26 -27.51
N LYS A 293 -13.19 19.40 -26.54
CA LYS A 293 -12.87 19.61 -25.12
C LYS A 293 -12.05 18.44 -24.60
N MET A 294 -10.83 18.71 -24.11
CA MET A 294 -10.09 17.72 -23.33
C MET A 294 -10.69 17.63 -21.92
N ARG A 295 -10.76 16.43 -21.35
CA ARG A 295 -11.32 16.22 -19.99
C ARG A 295 -10.62 17.03 -18.91
N ARG A 296 -9.32 17.28 -19.10
CA ARG A 296 -8.46 18.05 -18.20
C ARG A 296 -8.48 19.56 -18.45
N ASP A 297 -8.91 19.99 -19.63
CA ASP A 297 -8.88 21.40 -19.99
C ASP A 297 -10.10 22.14 -19.41
N PRO A 298 -9.92 23.39 -18.96
CA PRO A 298 -11.02 24.20 -18.45
C PRO A 298 -11.95 24.70 -19.56
N ALA A 299 -11.43 24.84 -20.78
CA ALA A 299 -12.14 25.41 -21.92
C ALA A 299 -12.07 24.48 -23.13
N ALA A 300 -13.12 24.54 -23.94
CA ALA A 300 -13.16 23.87 -25.23
C ALA A 300 -12.65 24.78 -26.34
N ARG A 301 -12.28 24.18 -27.48
CA ARG A 301 -11.72 24.88 -28.65
C ARG A 301 -12.59 24.60 -29.86
N GLN A 302 -12.88 25.63 -30.64
CA GLN A 302 -13.55 25.48 -31.93
C GLN A 302 -12.54 25.05 -32.99
N LEU A 303 -12.91 24.09 -33.82
CA LEU A 303 -12.06 23.52 -34.85
C LEU A 303 -12.88 23.24 -36.11
N ALA A 304 -12.29 23.46 -37.28
CA ALA A 304 -12.92 23.05 -38.54
C ALA A 304 -13.20 21.54 -38.53
N VAL A 305 -14.39 21.13 -39.00
CA VAL A 305 -14.82 19.72 -39.02
C VAL A 305 -13.80 18.84 -39.75
N THR A 306 -13.18 19.36 -40.81
CA THR A 306 -12.18 18.67 -41.62
C THR A 306 -10.86 18.41 -40.90
N GLU A 307 -10.57 19.16 -39.83
CA GLU A 307 -9.34 19.00 -39.05
C GLU A 307 -9.53 18.11 -37.81
N ALA A 308 -10.79 17.77 -37.47
CA ALA A 308 -11.14 17.12 -36.22
C ALA A 308 -10.39 15.80 -36.01
N VAL A 309 -10.33 14.94 -37.03
CA VAL A 309 -9.64 13.65 -36.95
C VAL A 309 -8.15 13.83 -36.66
N ARG A 310 -7.48 14.72 -37.39
CA ARG A 310 -6.04 15.00 -37.23
C ARG A 310 -5.74 15.52 -35.82
N VAL A 311 -6.52 16.49 -35.34
CA VAL A 311 -6.28 17.09 -34.02
C VAL A 311 -6.55 16.10 -32.89
N VAL A 312 -7.56 15.24 -33.03
CA VAL A 312 -7.80 14.15 -32.07
C VAL A 312 -6.62 13.16 -32.06
N GLN A 313 -6.06 12.79 -33.21
CA GLN A 313 -4.87 11.93 -33.29
C GLN A 313 -3.65 12.56 -32.60
N GLU A 314 -3.37 13.84 -32.89
CA GLU A 314 -2.28 14.59 -32.26
C GLU A 314 -2.48 14.65 -30.74
N ALA A 315 -3.69 14.98 -30.29
CA ALA A 315 -4.03 15.03 -28.88
C ALA A 315 -3.88 13.68 -28.17
N LEU A 316 -4.29 12.58 -28.78
CA LEU A 316 -4.10 11.26 -28.19
C LEU A 316 -2.63 10.86 -28.12
N GLY A 317 -1.81 11.27 -29.10
CA GLY A 317 -0.35 11.11 -29.05
C GLY A 317 0.29 11.86 -27.89
N ASP A 318 -0.16 13.09 -27.62
CA ASP A 318 0.33 13.91 -26.50
C ASP A 318 -0.20 13.43 -25.13
N VAL A 319 -1.44 12.94 -25.07
CA VAL A 319 -2.03 12.35 -23.85
C VAL A 319 -1.42 10.98 -23.54
N ALA A 320 -0.96 10.26 -24.57
CA ALA A 320 -0.14 9.05 -24.44
C ALA A 320 1.36 9.33 -24.21
N GLY A 321 1.74 10.61 -24.11
CA GLY A 321 3.11 11.09 -23.94
C GLY A 321 3.90 10.35 -22.85
N PRO A 322 5.24 10.32 -22.99
CA PRO A 322 6.11 9.25 -22.52
C PRO A 322 5.85 8.97 -21.05
N ALA A 323 5.82 7.69 -20.68
CA ALA A 323 5.90 7.26 -19.28
C ALA A 323 6.91 8.17 -18.59
N ARG A 324 6.40 9.16 -17.84
CA ARG A 324 7.27 10.13 -17.17
C ARG A 324 8.20 9.27 -16.38
N ASP A 325 9.50 9.43 -16.66
CA ASP A 325 10.57 8.77 -15.94
C ASP A 325 10.22 8.90 -14.45
N VAL A 326 9.67 7.83 -13.87
CA VAL A 326 9.52 7.69 -12.42
C VAL A 326 10.92 7.32 -11.92
N GLY A 327 11.89 8.14 -12.31
CA GLY A 327 13.24 8.13 -11.87
C GLY A 327 13.20 8.52 -10.41
N ARG A 328 13.43 7.52 -9.56
CA ARG A 328 13.82 7.69 -8.16
C ARG A 328 12.82 8.45 -7.30
N THR A 329 11.69 7.84 -7.02
CA THR A 329 10.98 8.11 -5.75
C THR A 329 10.31 6.83 -5.26
N CYS A 330 11.09 6.06 -4.49
CA CYS A 330 10.77 5.40 -3.22
C CYS A 330 12.06 4.78 -2.70
#